data_AF-A0A5R9LQ68-F1
#
_entry.id   AF-A0A5R9LQ68-F1
#
_cell.length_a   1.000
_cell.length_b   1.000
_cell.length_c   1.000
_cell.angle_alpha   90.00
_cell.angle_beta   90.00
_cell.angle_gamma   90.00
#
_symmetry.space_group_name_H-M   'P 1'
#
loop_
_entity.id
_entity.type
_entity.pdbx_description
1 polymer ?
#
loop_
_entity_poly.entity_id
_entity_poly.type
_entity_poly.pdbx_seq_one_letter_code
_entity_poly.pdbx_strand_id
1 'polypeptide(L)'
;MKMAAVEFTLDNGILVIGDDSAFPEAYNLSIETLPAVEDRLIAISCRQQIAPIRVELWRNWAPMSHCIISANLMLSGGMLALGECFGRPLFRWPASSPGSSLQLDVYADDEVEASLISVVVQPNKRAAQSSCRRSELLEQLDQVDDISRIDVILAERSFPVVRLSAAFRVIRRAMEGDASIHRIRYAIEATVEWMRWLRREISKTEVAWVPPLFDELARSQMPAESAARVLIDRLADSLAMSTSELLDARW
;
A
#
# COMPACT_ATOMS: atom_id res chain seq x y z
N MET A 1 -10.89 7.71 -0.57
CA MET A 1 -9.88 8.77 -0.84
C MET A 1 -8.72 8.59 0.13
N LYS A 2 -7.48 8.61 -0.36
CA LYS A 2 -6.29 8.55 0.50
C LYS A 2 -6.17 9.83 1.31
N MET A 3 -6.02 9.70 2.62
CA MET A 3 -5.93 10.80 3.57
C MET A 3 -4.49 11.05 4.01
N ALA A 4 -3.74 9.97 4.28
CA ALA A 4 -2.34 10.03 4.70
C ALA A 4 -1.60 8.75 4.29
N ALA A 5 -0.27 8.85 4.21
CA ALA A 5 0.64 7.72 4.17
C ALA A 5 1.78 8.00 5.15
N VAL A 6 2.09 7.02 5.98
CA VAL A 6 3.10 7.14 7.05
C VAL A 6 4.03 5.95 6.97
N GLU A 7 5.32 6.19 7.23
CA GLU A 7 6.34 5.15 7.23
C GLU A 7 7.06 5.14 8.57
N PHE A 8 7.20 3.95 9.16
CA PHE A 8 7.97 3.76 10.39
C PHE A 8 8.41 2.31 10.54
N THR A 9 9.50 2.10 11.27
CA THR A 9 10.03 0.76 11.57
C THR A 9 9.35 0.23 12.83
N LEU A 10 9.06 -1.07 12.82
CA LEU A 10 8.53 -1.82 13.95
C LEU A 10 9.64 -2.71 14.52
N ASP A 11 9.93 -2.56 15.81
CA ASP A 11 10.89 -3.37 16.56
C ASP A 11 10.40 -4.81 16.84
N ASN A 12 9.14 -4.96 17.18
CA ASN A 12 8.45 -6.18 17.56
C ASN A 12 7.50 -6.71 16.48
N GLY A 13 7.28 -5.95 15.39
CA GLY A 13 6.54 -6.44 14.21
C GLY A 13 5.04 -6.59 14.46
N ILE A 14 4.51 -5.79 15.37
CA ILE A 14 3.07 -5.73 15.65
C ILE A 14 2.63 -4.28 15.45
N LEU A 15 1.89 -4.03 14.37
CA LEU A 15 1.25 -2.73 14.17
C LEU A 15 -0.01 -2.67 15.04
N VAL A 16 -0.13 -1.61 15.82
CA VAL A 16 -1.32 -1.27 16.61
C VAL A 16 -2.03 -0.08 15.97
N ILE A 17 -3.33 -0.24 15.75
CA ILE A 17 -4.24 0.77 15.17
C ILE A 17 -5.38 0.97 16.17
N GLY A 18 -5.54 2.16 16.75
CA GLY A 18 -6.60 2.35 17.73
C GLY A 18 -6.61 3.68 18.43
N ASP A 19 -7.28 3.74 19.57
CA ASP A 19 -7.30 4.91 20.43
C ASP A 19 -5.91 5.17 21.04
N ASP A 20 -5.49 6.43 21.06
CA ASP A 20 -4.19 6.87 21.60
C ASP A 20 -3.94 6.39 23.03
N SER A 21 -4.99 6.35 23.87
CA SER A 21 -4.88 5.93 25.27
C SER A 21 -4.84 4.42 25.46
N ALA A 22 -5.14 3.63 24.42
CA ALA A 22 -5.20 2.17 24.49
C ALA A 22 -3.87 1.48 24.13
N PHE A 23 -2.84 2.22 23.71
CA PHE A 23 -1.51 1.66 23.39
C PHE A 23 -0.87 0.87 24.55
N PRO A 24 -1.04 1.25 25.83
CA PRO A 24 -0.62 0.39 26.95
C PRO A 24 -1.38 -0.95 27.01
N GLU A 25 -2.59 -1.10 26.47
CA GLU A 25 -3.26 -2.40 26.47
C GLU A 25 -2.63 -3.39 25.50
N ALA A 26 -1.90 -2.89 24.48
CA ALA A 26 -1.17 -3.73 23.53
C ALA A 26 0.01 -4.50 24.17
N TYR A 27 0.38 -4.24 25.42
CA TYR A 27 1.42 -4.98 26.16
C TYR A 27 1.12 -6.48 26.29
N ASN A 28 -0.15 -6.90 26.18
CA ASN A 28 -0.57 -8.30 26.33
C ASN A 28 -0.65 -9.09 25.02
N LEU A 29 -0.36 -8.45 23.89
CA LEU A 29 -0.45 -9.09 22.57
C LEU A 29 0.85 -9.82 22.22
N SER A 30 0.74 -11.01 21.62
CA SER A 30 1.86 -11.75 21.05
C SER A 30 1.60 -12.03 19.57
N ILE A 31 2.64 -12.38 18.81
CA ILE A 31 2.49 -12.68 17.37
C ILE A 31 1.52 -13.85 17.16
N GLU A 32 1.46 -14.83 18.06
CA GLU A 32 0.56 -15.98 17.93
C GLU A 32 -0.93 -15.62 18.09
N THR A 33 -1.25 -14.44 18.63
CA THR A 33 -2.63 -13.99 18.82
C THR A 33 -3.13 -13.04 17.73
N LEU A 34 -2.32 -12.79 16.70
CA LEU A 34 -2.65 -11.87 15.61
C LEU A 34 -3.29 -12.60 14.42
N PRO A 35 -4.18 -11.95 13.65
CA PRO A 35 -4.76 -10.61 13.89
C PRO A 35 -5.66 -10.56 15.14
N ALA A 36 -5.59 -9.47 15.90
CA ALA A 36 -6.38 -9.26 17.12
C ALA A 36 -7.25 -8.00 17.04
N VAL A 37 -8.43 -8.07 17.64
CA VAL A 37 -9.37 -6.95 17.76
C VAL A 37 -9.83 -6.84 19.21
N GLU A 38 -9.68 -5.66 19.77
CA GLU A 38 -10.16 -5.25 21.09
C GLU A 38 -11.09 -4.04 20.93
N ASP A 39 -11.81 -3.66 21.99
CA ASP A 39 -12.80 -2.57 21.95
C ASP A 39 -12.22 -1.21 21.47
N ARG A 40 -10.92 -1.00 21.69
CA ARG A 40 -10.23 0.27 21.43
C ARG A 40 -9.00 0.16 20.53
N LEU A 41 -8.60 -1.05 20.14
CA LEU A 41 -7.45 -1.25 19.27
C LEU A 41 -7.61 -2.48 18.37
N ILE A 42 -6.88 -2.45 17.27
CA ILE A 42 -6.64 -3.54 16.34
C ILE A 42 -5.14 -3.77 16.34
N ALA A 43 -4.73 -5.03 16.28
CA ALA A 43 -3.34 -5.39 16.08
C ALA A 43 -3.17 -6.39 14.95
N ILE A 44 -2.13 -6.18 14.13
CA ILE A 44 -1.79 -7.07 13.02
C ILE A 44 -0.29 -7.35 13.01
N SER A 45 0.07 -8.53 12.51
CA SER A 45 1.47 -8.89 12.33
C SER A 45 2.05 -8.14 11.14
N CYS A 46 3.31 -7.74 11.27
CA CYS A 46 4.05 -6.95 10.30
C CYS A 46 5.52 -7.37 10.34
N ARG A 47 6.26 -7.10 9.27
CA ARG A 47 7.71 -7.36 9.27
C ARG A 47 8.43 -6.58 10.39
N GLN A 48 9.36 -7.25 11.07
CA GLN A 48 10.22 -6.68 12.12
C GLN A 48 11.51 -6.10 11.56
N GLN A 49 11.97 -4.93 12.08
CA GLN A 49 13.30 -4.25 12.07
C GLN A 49 14.12 -4.13 10.78
N ILE A 50 13.91 -5.03 9.82
CA ILE A 50 14.58 -5.11 8.54
C ILE A 50 14.04 -4.05 7.60
N ALA A 51 12.86 -3.43 7.85
CA ALA A 51 12.29 -2.36 7.02
C ALA A 51 11.16 -1.52 7.64
N PRO A 52 10.99 -0.22 7.29
CA PRO A 52 9.79 0.50 7.69
C PRO A 52 8.59 -0.14 7.01
N ILE A 53 7.50 -0.31 7.74
CA ILE A 53 6.21 -0.56 7.14
C ILE A 53 5.61 0.75 6.67
N ARG A 54 4.69 0.67 5.71
CA ARG A 54 3.90 1.80 5.25
C ARG A 54 2.45 1.58 5.63
N VAL A 55 1.87 2.56 6.31
CA VAL A 55 0.45 2.58 6.66
C VAL A 55 -0.24 3.71 5.92
N GLU A 56 -1.26 3.38 5.15
CA GLU A 56 -2.07 4.30 4.37
C GLU A 56 -3.44 4.45 4.99
N LEU A 57 -3.84 5.69 5.29
CA LEU A 57 -5.17 5.98 5.80
C LEU A 57 -6.07 6.37 4.64
N TRP A 58 -7.22 5.73 4.53
CA TRP A 58 -8.21 5.97 3.50
C TRP A 58 -9.56 6.31 4.14
N ARG A 59 -10.36 7.13 3.47
CA ARG A 59 -11.79 7.32 3.80
C ARG A 59 -12.67 6.58 2.81
N ASN A 60 -13.69 5.90 3.31
CA ASN A 60 -14.75 5.18 2.59
C ASN A 60 -14.32 3.92 1.83
N TRP A 61 -13.15 3.95 1.19
CA TRP A 61 -12.66 2.85 0.37
C TRP A 61 -11.14 2.98 0.13
N ALA A 62 -10.45 1.84 0.13
CA ALA A 62 -9.07 1.68 -0.32
C ALA A 62 -9.00 0.72 -1.52
N PRO A 63 -7.98 0.89 -2.38
CA PRO A 63 -7.75 0.03 -3.53
C PRO A 63 -7.15 -1.34 -3.21
N MET A 64 -6.97 -1.71 -1.93
CA MET A 64 -6.39 -2.99 -1.51
C MET A 64 -7.42 -4.13 -1.54
N SER A 65 -6.99 -5.33 -1.90
CA SER A 65 -7.92 -6.44 -2.12
C SER A 65 -7.99 -7.50 -1.00
N HIS A 66 -7.12 -7.43 0.00
CA HIS A 66 -7.15 -8.38 1.11
C HIS A 66 -7.52 -7.69 2.43
N CYS A 67 -8.80 -7.81 2.85
CA CYS A 67 -9.25 -7.32 4.15
C CYS A 67 -8.94 -8.37 5.23
N ILE A 68 -8.07 -8.03 6.17
CA ILE A 68 -7.68 -8.91 7.27
C ILE A 68 -8.65 -8.73 8.45
N ILE A 69 -9.07 -7.49 8.71
CA ILE A 69 -9.91 -7.14 9.86
C ILE A 69 -10.97 -6.13 9.43
N SER A 70 -12.20 -6.35 9.88
CA SER A 70 -13.27 -5.35 9.88
C SER A 70 -13.82 -5.24 11.29
N ALA A 71 -13.70 -4.06 11.90
CA ALA A 71 -14.03 -3.86 13.31
C ALA A 71 -14.54 -2.44 13.59
N ASN A 72 -15.26 -2.29 14.70
CA ASN A 72 -15.65 -1.00 15.24
C ASN A 72 -14.78 -0.69 16.46
N LEU A 73 -14.11 0.44 16.46
CA LEU A 73 -13.27 0.89 17.57
C LEU A 73 -13.89 2.08 18.29
N MET A 74 -13.83 2.09 19.61
CA MET A 74 -14.21 3.24 20.43
C MET A 74 -13.05 4.22 20.55
N LEU A 75 -13.20 5.44 20.03
CA LEU A 75 -12.19 6.49 20.13
C LEU A 75 -12.57 7.50 21.22
N SER A 76 -12.00 7.33 22.41
CA SER A 76 -12.27 8.15 23.59
C SER A 76 -12.02 9.64 23.33
N GLY A 77 -10.89 9.97 22.71
CA GLY A 77 -10.50 11.34 22.33
C GLY A 77 -10.81 11.71 20.89
N GLY A 78 -11.44 10.82 20.11
CA GLY A 78 -11.70 11.03 18.68
C GLY A 78 -10.45 10.91 17.77
N MET A 79 -9.31 10.54 18.35
CA MET A 79 -8.03 10.41 17.66
C MET A 79 -7.75 8.94 17.33
N LEU A 80 -7.56 8.66 16.03
CA LEU A 80 -7.01 7.39 15.58
C LEU A 80 -5.48 7.48 15.63
N ALA A 81 -4.85 6.50 16.25
CA ALA A 81 -3.42 6.43 16.43
C ALA A 81 -2.85 5.16 15.80
N LEU A 82 -1.64 5.27 15.28
CA LEU A 82 -0.87 4.18 14.68
C LEU A 82 0.49 4.10 15.38
N GLY A 83 0.96 2.89 15.64
CA GLY A 83 2.30 2.68 16.16
C GLY A 83 2.55 1.22 16.47
N GLU A 84 3.47 0.98 17.39
CA GLU A 84 3.87 -0.37 17.75
C GLU A 84 3.33 -0.77 19.13
N CYS A 85 3.21 -2.08 19.36
CA CYS A 85 3.10 -2.62 20.71
C CYS A 85 4.30 -2.17 21.57
N PHE A 86 4.10 -2.09 22.89
CA PHE A 86 5.11 -1.61 23.84
C PHE A 86 5.58 -0.15 23.69
N GLY A 87 5.14 0.57 22.65
CA GLY A 87 5.55 1.93 22.32
C GLY A 87 4.47 3.00 22.53
N ARG A 88 4.88 4.26 22.33
CA ARG A 88 3.92 5.35 22.12
C ARG A 88 3.48 5.35 20.66
N PRO A 89 2.26 5.79 20.34
CA PRO A 89 1.87 5.94 18.96
C PRO A 89 2.78 6.91 18.21
N LEU A 90 3.14 6.50 17.00
CA LEU A 90 4.06 7.17 16.09
C LEU A 90 3.31 8.16 15.19
N PHE A 91 2.01 7.95 15.01
CA PHE A 91 1.16 8.82 14.23
C PHE A 91 -0.22 8.95 14.87
N ARG A 92 -0.85 10.12 14.74
CA ARG A 92 -2.18 10.44 15.26
C ARG A 92 -2.96 11.24 14.23
N TRP A 93 -4.26 10.95 14.09
CA TRP A 93 -5.14 11.65 13.18
C TRP A 93 -6.56 11.81 13.75
N PRO A 94 -7.17 13.02 13.65
CA PRO A 94 -8.54 13.24 14.12
C PRO A 94 -9.53 12.52 13.20
N ALA A 95 -10.12 11.44 13.70
CA ALA A 95 -10.93 10.53 12.91
C ALA A 95 -12.42 10.67 13.14
N SER A 96 -12.83 11.00 14.37
CA SER A 96 -14.23 11.15 14.77
C SER A 96 -14.40 12.08 15.97
N SER A 97 -15.64 12.32 16.38
CA SER A 97 -15.92 13.02 17.63
C SER A 97 -15.50 12.16 18.84
N PRO A 98 -15.02 12.77 19.94
CA PRO A 98 -14.71 12.06 21.17
C PRO A 98 -15.85 11.16 21.65
N GLY A 99 -15.52 9.93 22.05
CA GLY A 99 -16.47 8.92 22.52
C GLY A 99 -17.27 8.22 21.42
N SER A 100 -16.96 8.47 20.14
CA SER A 100 -17.66 7.83 19.02
C SER A 100 -17.06 6.48 18.67
N SER A 101 -17.92 5.58 18.18
CA SER A 101 -17.50 4.34 17.53
C SER A 101 -17.10 4.64 16.08
N LEU A 102 -15.96 4.11 15.66
CA LEU A 102 -15.41 4.27 14.33
C LEU A 102 -15.28 2.90 13.66
N GLN A 103 -16.00 2.70 12.55
CA GLN A 103 -15.83 1.52 11.72
C GLN A 103 -14.54 1.61 10.92
N LEU A 104 -13.71 0.57 11.00
CA LEU A 104 -12.46 0.41 10.29
C LEU A 104 -12.46 -0.91 9.53
N ASP A 105 -11.97 -0.88 8.30
CA ASP A 105 -11.45 -2.06 7.62
C ASP A 105 -9.93 -1.93 7.50
N VAL A 106 -9.19 -2.98 7.84
CA VAL A 106 -7.74 -3.05 7.73
C VAL A 106 -7.37 -4.07 6.67
N TYR A 107 -6.63 -3.61 5.67
CA TYR A 107 -6.13 -4.39 4.57
C TYR A 107 -4.62 -4.47 4.64
N ALA A 108 -4.02 -5.59 4.29
CA ALA A 108 -2.57 -5.67 4.12
C ALA A 108 -2.16 -6.50 2.91
N ASP A 109 -0.91 -6.34 2.49
CA ASP A 109 -0.32 -7.03 1.35
C ASP A 109 0.06 -8.48 1.66
N ASP A 110 0.24 -8.80 2.94
CA ASP A 110 0.48 -10.15 3.46
C ASP A 110 -0.19 -10.32 4.84
N GLU A 111 -0.58 -11.54 5.20
CA GLU A 111 -1.25 -11.84 6.48
C GLU A 111 -0.28 -11.97 7.68
N VAL A 112 0.99 -12.28 7.41
CA VAL A 112 2.00 -12.64 8.42
C VAL A 112 3.13 -11.60 8.47
N GLU A 113 3.64 -11.17 7.31
CA GLU A 113 4.75 -10.22 7.21
C GLU A 113 4.33 -8.92 6.51
N ALA A 114 3.13 -8.44 6.84
CA ALA A 114 2.58 -7.22 6.28
C ALA A 114 3.58 -6.08 6.29
N SER A 115 3.63 -5.37 5.18
CA SER A 115 4.53 -4.22 5.04
C SER A 115 3.91 -3.03 4.34
N LEU A 116 2.77 -3.24 3.66
CA LEU A 116 1.86 -2.20 3.21
C LEU A 116 0.49 -2.49 3.81
N ILE A 117 0.01 -1.54 4.60
CA ILE A 117 -1.25 -1.66 5.33
C ILE A 117 -2.13 -0.49 4.92
N SER A 118 -3.37 -0.76 4.53
CA SER A 118 -4.38 0.28 4.32
C SER A 118 -5.45 0.19 5.37
N VAL A 119 -5.64 1.28 6.12
CA VAL A 119 -6.71 1.42 7.10
C VAL A 119 -7.80 2.29 6.47
N VAL A 120 -8.95 1.70 6.22
CA VAL A 120 -10.13 2.38 5.67
C VAL A 120 -11.05 2.79 6.79
N VAL A 121 -11.21 4.10 6.93
CA VAL A 121 -12.11 4.72 7.90
C VAL A 121 -13.49 4.86 7.29
N GLN A 122 -14.51 4.40 8.02
CA GLN A 122 -15.93 4.39 7.63
C GLN A 122 -16.14 3.77 6.24
N PRO A 123 -15.77 2.49 6.06
CA PRO A 123 -15.89 1.82 4.78
C PRO A 123 -17.35 1.80 4.30
N ASN A 124 -17.59 2.23 3.06
CA ASN A 124 -18.92 2.19 2.44
C ASN A 124 -18.98 1.27 1.20
N LYS A 125 -17.86 0.64 0.88
CA LYS A 125 -17.70 -0.38 -0.15
C LYS A 125 -16.71 -1.40 0.38
N ARG A 126 -17.03 -2.69 0.25
CA ARG A 126 -16.04 -3.75 0.46
C ARG A 126 -15.06 -3.73 -0.72
N ALA A 127 -13.78 -3.88 -0.44
CA ALA A 127 -12.80 -3.96 -1.50
C ALA A 127 -12.93 -5.28 -2.29
N ALA A 128 -12.31 -5.30 -3.47
CA ALA A 128 -12.28 -6.50 -4.32
C ALA A 128 -11.56 -7.65 -3.60
N GLN A 129 -11.82 -8.91 -3.94
CA GLN A 129 -11.10 -10.05 -3.36
C GLN A 129 -9.63 -10.07 -3.80
N SER A 130 -8.72 -10.44 -2.88
CA SER A 130 -7.28 -10.56 -3.13
C SER A 130 -6.99 -11.47 -4.32
N SER A 131 -6.07 -11.04 -5.19
CA SER A 131 -5.55 -11.90 -6.24
C SER A 131 -4.19 -12.49 -5.82
N CYS A 132 -4.18 -13.36 -4.80
CA CYS A 132 -3.03 -14.24 -4.56
C CYS A 132 -2.71 -15.10 -5.80
N ARG A 133 -3.68 -15.20 -6.74
CA ARG A 133 -3.54 -15.87 -8.02
C ARG A 133 -3.37 -14.87 -9.16
N ARG A 134 -2.34 -15.10 -9.98
CA ARG A 134 -2.05 -14.29 -11.18
C ARG A 134 -3.24 -14.14 -12.12
N SER A 135 -4.06 -15.19 -12.30
CA SER A 135 -5.22 -15.16 -13.20
C SER A 135 -6.29 -14.17 -12.75
N GLU A 136 -6.61 -14.17 -11.45
CA GLU A 136 -7.59 -13.25 -10.85
C GLU A 136 -7.07 -11.81 -10.92
N LEU A 137 -5.76 -11.59 -10.75
CA LEU A 137 -5.15 -10.28 -10.92
C LEU A 137 -5.33 -9.76 -12.34
N LEU A 138 -5.05 -10.60 -13.34
CA LEU A 138 -5.16 -10.22 -14.75
C LEU A 138 -6.60 -9.83 -15.09
N GLU A 139 -7.59 -10.61 -14.65
CA GLU A 139 -9.01 -10.28 -14.83
C GLU A 139 -9.39 -8.94 -14.19
N GLN A 140 -8.91 -8.66 -12.99
CA GLN A 140 -9.17 -7.39 -12.30
C GLN A 140 -8.51 -6.21 -13.01
N LEU A 141 -7.25 -6.35 -13.42
CA LEU A 141 -6.50 -5.28 -14.07
C LEU A 141 -7.02 -4.98 -15.49
N ASP A 142 -7.55 -5.98 -16.19
CA ASP A 142 -8.21 -5.80 -17.49
C ASP A 142 -9.49 -4.96 -17.41
N GLN A 143 -10.13 -4.89 -16.23
CA GLN A 143 -11.26 -4.00 -15.97
C GLN A 143 -10.83 -2.58 -15.57
N VAL A 144 -9.54 -2.30 -15.46
CA VAL A 144 -9.02 -0.97 -15.14
C VAL A 144 -8.50 -0.31 -16.41
N ASP A 145 -9.24 0.69 -16.87
CA ASP A 145 -8.98 1.36 -18.14
C ASP A 145 -8.95 2.89 -18.04
N ASP A 146 -9.11 3.41 -16.81
CA ASP A 146 -9.12 4.83 -16.46
C ASP A 146 -7.99 5.15 -15.46
N ILE A 147 -7.24 6.22 -15.75
CA ILE A 147 -6.17 6.77 -14.91
C ILE A 147 -6.68 7.27 -13.54
N SER A 148 -7.98 7.53 -13.40
CA SER A 148 -8.61 7.80 -12.12
C SER A 148 -8.44 6.62 -11.12
N ARG A 149 -8.26 5.41 -11.65
CA ARG A 149 -8.16 4.15 -10.90
C ARG A 149 -6.74 3.58 -10.85
N ILE A 150 -5.70 4.37 -11.15
CA ILE A 150 -4.30 3.93 -11.09
C ILE A 150 -3.93 3.30 -9.75
N ASP A 151 -4.51 3.79 -8.65
CA ASP A 151 -4.25 3.26 -7.31
C ASP A 151 -4.73 1.81 -7.13
N VAL A 152 -5.72 1.34 -7.92
CA VAL A 152 -6.15 -0.07 -7.96
C VAL A 152 -5.04 -0.96 -8.51
N ILE A 153 -4.37 -0.49 -9.55
CA ILE A 153 -3.28 -1.22 -10.20
C ILE A 153 -2.09 -1.33 -9.24
N LEU A 154 -1.81 -0.25 -8.52
CA LEU A 154 -0.67 -0.10 -7.62
C LEU A 154 -1.00 -0.48 -6.17
N ALA A 155 -2.09 -1.21 -5.94
CA ALA A 155 -2.54 -1.48 -4.58
C ALA A 155 -1.62 -2.44 -3.81
N GLU A 156 -1.11 -3.48 -4.47
CA GLU A 156 -0.25 -4.49 -3.85
C GLU A 156 1.08 -4.60 -4.59
N ARG A 157 2.01 -5.37 -4.02
CA ARG A 157 3.32 -5.67 -4.64
C ARG A 157 3.33 -6.95 -5.44
N SER A 158 2.27 -7.75 -5.34
CA SER A 158 2.12 -9.00 -6.06
C SER A 158 2.29 -8.79 -7.57
N PHE A 159 3.04 -9.67 -8.22
CA PHE A 159 3.29 -9.66 -9.67
C PHE A 159 3.73 -8.29 -10.24
N PRO A 160 4.90 -7.74 -9.82
CA PRO A 160 5.27 -6.36 -10.14
C PRO A 160 5.24 -5.99 -11.62
N VAL A 161 5.73 -6.89 -12.49
CA VAL A 161 5.75 -6.69 -13.94
C VAL A 161 4.32 -6.56 -14.50
N VAL A 162 3.37 -7.34 -13.97
CA VAL A 162 1.97 -7.31 -14.43
C VAL A 162 1.32 -5.99 -14.04
N ARG A 163 1.52 -5.54 -12.79
CA ARG A 163 0.97 -4.27 -12.29
C ARG A 163 1.58 -3.07 -13.02
N LEU A 164 2.90 -3.04 -13.21
CA LEU A 164 3.55 -1.98 -14.00
C LEU A 164 3.10 -1.98 -15.46
N SER A 165 2.91 -3.14 -16.08
CA SER A 165 2.38 -3.24 -17.44
C SER A 165 0.96 -2.65 -17.53
N ALA A 166 0.09 -2.95 -16.56
CA ALA A 166 -1.24 -2.35 -16.49
C ALA A 166 -1.18 -0.83 -16.26
N ALA A 167 -0.28 -0.36 -15.40
CA ALA A 167 -0.06 1.07 -15.15
C ALA A 167 0.38 1.79 -16.44
N PHE A 168 1.34 1.23 -17.17
CA PHE A 168 1.75 1.72 -18.48
C PHE A 168 0.59 1.80 -19.47
N ARG A 169 -0.23 0.75 -19.56
CA ARG A 169 -1.40 0.71 -20.44
C ARG A 169 -2.35 1.87 -20.16
N VAL A 170 -2.70 2.08 -18.89
CA VAL A 170 -3.63 3.12 -18.47
C VAL A 170 -3.04 4.53 -18.64
N ILE A 171 -1.77 4.72 -18.27
CA ILE A 171 -1.09 6.03 -18.41
C ILE A 171 -0.92 6.39 -19.88
N ARG A 172 -0.47 5.46 -20.74
CA ARG A 172 -0.36 5.69 -22.19
C ARG A 172 -1.69 6.09 -22.80
N ARG A 173 -2.78 5.36 -22.47
CA ARG A 173 -4.12 5.72 -22.96
C ARG A 173 -4.55 7.11 -22.49
N ALA A 174 -4.20 7.50 -21.26
CA ALA A 174 -4.48 8.83 -20.75
C ALA A 174 -3.66 9.93 -21.45
N MET A 175 -2.41 9.64 -21.83
CA MET A 175 -1.55 10.54 -22.61
C MET A 175 -2.03 10.73 -24.05
N GLU A 176 -2.64 9.71 -24.65
CA GLU A 176 -3.22 9.75 -25.99
C GLU A 176 -4.62 10.40 -26.01
N GLY A 177 -5.30 10.44 -24.85
CA GLY A 177 -6.63 11.03 -24.70
C GLY A 177 -6.64 12.43 -24.07
N ASP A 178 -7.79 12.81 -23.52
CA ASP A 178 -8.02 14.15 -22.95
C ASP A 178 -7.72 14.25 -21.44
N ALA A 179 -6.93 13.32 -20.89
CA ALA A 179 -6.59 13.39 -19.48
C ALA A 179 -5.71 14.61 -19.19
N SER A 180 -5.94 15.26 -18.04
CA SER A 180 -5.12 16.42 -17.68
C SER A 180 -3.66 16.02 -17.44
N ILE A 181 -2.73 16.89 -17.84
CA ILE A 181 -1.29 16.74 -17.56
C ILE A 181 -1.00 16.49 -16.07
N HIS A 182 -1.76 17.13 -15.18
CA HIS A 182 -1.61 16.94 -13.74
C HIS A 182 -1.99 15.52 -13.30
N ARG A 183 -3.01 14.92 -13.91
CA ARG A 183 -3.44 13.56 -13.61
C ARG A 183 -2.42 12.53 -14.14
N ILE A 184 -1.89 12.76 -15.33
CA ILE A 184 -0.80 11.95 -15.90
C ILE A 184 0.42 11.99 -14.99
N ARG A 185 0.87 13.20 -14.61
CA ARG A 185 2.00 13.36 -13.69
C ARG A 185 1.75 12.66 -12.35
N TYR A 186 0.56 12.82 -11.79
CA TYR A 186 0.19 12.12 -10.55
C TYR A 186 0.30 10.60 -10.68
N ALA A 187 -0.18 10.01 -11.77
CA ALA A 187 -0.13 8.57 -11.98
C ALA A 187 1.31 8.05 -12.14
N ILE A 188 2.17 8.81 -12.84
CA ILE A 188 3.60 8.49 -12.95
C ILE A 188 4.26 8.55 -11.57
N GLU A 189 4.06 9.63 -10.82
CA GLU A 189 4.61 9.79 -9.47
C GLU A 189 4.09 8.71 -8.51
N ALA A 190 2.82 8.32 -8.61
CA ALA A 190 2.25 7.21 -7.84
C ALA A 190 2.93 5.88 -8.21
N THR A 191 3.23 5.66 -9.49
CA THR A 191 3.95 4.47 -9.96
C THR A 191 5.39 4.45 -9.48
N VAL A 192 6.08 5.59 -9.52
CA VAL A 192 7.45 5.77 -8.99
C VAL A 192 7.48 5.48 -7.50
N GLU A 193 6.51 6.03 -6.77
CA GLU A 193 6.38 5.79 -5.34
C GLU A 193 6.11 4.32 -5.05
N TRP A 194 5.23 3.67 -5.81
CA TRP A 194 4.96 2.24 -5.69
C TRP A 194 6.19 1.38 -6.01
N MET A 195 7.02 1.76 -6.99
CA MET A 195 8.28 1.05 -7.27
C MET A 195 9.24 1.09 -6.08
N ARG A 196 9.23 2.18 -5.30
CA ARG A 196 9.99 2.23 -4.03
C ARG A 196 9.49 1.24 -2.99
N TRP A 197 8.29 0.68 -3.15
CA TRP A 197 7.74 -0.29 -2.20
C TRP A 197 8.15 -1.72 -2.53
N LEU A 198 8.71 -1.96 -3.71
CA LEU A 198 9.16 -3.30 -4.09
C LEU A 198 10.20 -3.85 -3.10
N ARG A 199 11.08 -2.97 -2.61
CA ARG A 199 12.12 -3.29 -1.62
C ARG A 199 12.40 -2.10 -0.71
N ARG A 200 12.80 -2.35 0.54
CA ARG A 200 13.10 -1.27 1.52
C ARG A 200 14.17 -0.34 1.01
N GLU A 201 15.20 -0.93 0.43
CA GLU A 201 16.46 -0.27 0.12
C GLU A 201 16.27 0.84 -0.91
N ILE A 202 15.14 0.81 -1.66
CA ILE A 202 14.81 1.73 -2.73
C ILE A 202 14.43 3.11 -2.18
N SER A 203 15.46 3.96 -2.11
CA SER A 203 15.39 5.39 -1.85
C SER A 203 14.75 6.17 -3.00
N LYS A 204 14.37 7.43 -2.72
CA LYS A 204 13.89 8.37 -3.75
C LYS A 204 14.94 8.62 -4.82
N THR A 205 16.21 8.61 -4.46
CA THR A 205 17.33 8.84 -5.38
C THR A 205 17.49 7.71 -6.39
N GLU A 206 17.27 6.46 -5.97
CA GLU A 206 17.37 5.29 -6.85
C GLU A 206 16.24 5.19 -7.87
N VAL A 207 15.10 5.87 -7.64
CA VAL A 207 13.99 5.94 -8.60
C VAL A 207 13.82 7.31 -9.26
N ALA A 208 14.72 8.28 -9.01
CA ALA A 208 14.59 9.63 -9.55
C ALA A 208 14.64 9.68 -11.10
N TRP A 209 15.22 8.66 -11.72
CA TRP A 209 15.25 8.50 -13.18
C TRP A 209 13.97 7.87 -13.75
N VAL A 210 13.10 7.31 -12.91
CA VAL A 210 11.89 6.60 -13.36
C VAL A 210 10.92 7.55 -14.05
N PRO A 211 10.54 8.74 -13.54
CA PRO A 211 9.58 9.60 -14.23
C PRO A 211 9.94 9.92 -15.69
N PRO A 212 11.14 10.43 -16.03
CA PRO A 212 11.47 10.74 -17.42
C PRO A 212 11.56 9.48 -18.30
N LEU A 213 12.05 8.35 -17.78
CA LEU A 213 12.08 7.10 -18.55
C LEU A 213 10.67 6.52 -18.75
N PHE A 214 9.80 6.64 -17.75
CA PHE A 214 8.40 6.24 -17.85
C PHE A 214 7.70 7.02 -18.96
N ASP A 215 7.87 8.34 -18.99
CA ASP A 215 7.33 9.21 -20.04
C ASP A 215 7.83 8.82 -21.44
N GLU A 216 9.13 8.52 -21.57
CA GLU A 216 9.73 8.06 -22.83
C GLU A 216 9.11 6.73 -23.28
N LEU A 217 9.09 5.74 -22.38
CA LEU A 217 8.55 4.41 -22.67
C LEU A 217 7.05 4.43 -22.96
N ALA A 218 6.28 5.25 -22.25
CA ALA A 218 4.84 5.40 -22.44
C ALA A 218 4.48 6.02 -23.80
N ARG A 219 5.36 6.86 -24.36
CA ARG A 219 5.21 7.43 -25.72
C ARG A 219 5.76 6.53 -26.82
N SER A 220 6.51 5.50 -26.46
CA SER A 220 7.07 4.55 -27.43
C SER A 220 6.00 3.55 -27.91
N GLN A 221 6.26 2.92 -29.06
CA GLN A 221 5.47 1.79 -29.56
C GLN A 221 5.81 0.46 -28.84
N MET A 222 6.59 0.51 -27.75
CA MET A 222 6.97 -0.68 -27.00
C MET A 222 5.73 -1.32 -26.35
N PRO A 223 5.61 -2.66 -26.35
CA PRO A 223 4.59 -3.35 -25.57
C PRO A 223 4.70 -2.99 -24.08
N ALA A 224 3.57 -2.82 -23.40
CA ALA A 224 3.55 -2.37 -22.01
C ALA A 224 4.30 -3.32 -21.05
N GLU A 225 4.25 -4.62 -21.31
CA GLU A 225 5.02 -5.61 -20.53
C GLU A 225 6.53 -5.42 -20.73
N SER A 226 6.98 -5.16 -21.96
CA SER A 226 8.38 -4.88 -22.26
C SER A 226 8.85 -3.59 -21.60
N ALA A 227 8.05 -2.52 -21.64
CA ALA A 227 8.34 -1.28 -20.95
C ALA A 227 8.44 -1.46 -19.42
N ALA A 228 7.52 -2.25 -18.84
CA ALA A 228 7.55 -2.60 -17.43
C ALA A 228 8.83 -3.38 -17.05
N ARG A 229 9.25 -4.35 -17.88
CA ARG A 229 10.50 -5.09 -17.67
C ARG A 229 11.73 -4.18 -17.73
N VAL A 230 11.80 -3.26 -18.70
CA VAL A 230 12.89 -2.29 -18.80
C VAL A 230 13.04 -1.47 -17.52
N LEU A 231 11.92 -1.01 -16.91
CA LEU A 231 11.97 -0.30 -15.63
C LEU A 231 12.47 -1.19 -14.48
N ILE A 232 11.97 -2.43 -14.39
CA ILE A 232 12.35 -3.37 -13.35
C ILE A 232 13.82 -3.78 -13.46
N ASP A 233 14.29 -4.12 -14.67
CA ASP A 233 15.66 -4.53 -14.92
C ASP A 233 16.63 -3.40 -14.60
N ARG A 234 16.32 -2.17 -15.03
CA ARG A 234 17.14 -0.99 -14.72
C ARG A 234 17.17 -0.65 -13.23
N LEU A 235 16.06 -0.87 -12.53
CA LEU A 235 16.02 -0.74 -11.07
C LEU A 235 16.89 -1.80 -10.39
N ALA A 236 16.81 -3.06 -10.82
CA ALA A 236 17.65 -4.14 -10.30
C ALA A 236 19.15 -3.84 -10.52
N ASP A 237 19.51 -3.40 -11.73
CA ASP A 237 20.87 -2.97 -12.08
C ASP A 237 21.36 -1.83 -11.18
N SER A 238 20.51 -0.83 -10.92
CA SER A 238 20.86 0.31 -10.04
C SER A 238 21.12 -0.11 -8.60
N LEU A 239 20.52 -1.22 -8.17
CA LEU A 239 20.67 -1.80 -6.84
C LEU A 239 21.74 -2.90 -6.79
N ALA A 240 22.46 -3.14 -7.90
CA ALA A 240 23.44 -4.21 -8.05
C ALA A 240 22.89 -5.60 -7.67
N MET A 241 21.64 -5.88 -8.05
CA MET A 241 20.98 -7.18 -7.84
C MET A 241 20.37 -7.69 -9.14
N SER A 242 20.08 -8.98 -9.22
CA SER A 242 19.34 -9.55 -10.34
C SER A 242 17.87 -9.16 -10.30
N THR A 243 17.21 -9.16 -11.47
CA THR A 243 15.76 -9.03 -11.56
C THR A 243 15.02 -10.09 -10.75
N SER A 244 15.54 -11.33 -10.73
CA SER A 244 14.97 -12.38 -9.89
C SER A 244 15.03 -11.98 -8.43
N GLU A 245 16.17 -11.52 -7.92
CA GLU A 245 16.28 -11.07 -6.52
C GLU A 245 15.35 -9.89 -6.23
N LEU A 246 15.28 -8.89 -7.11
CA LEU A 246 14.38 -7.75 -6.94
C LEU A 246 12.90 -8.20 -6.79
N LEU A 247 12.49 -9.21 -7.58
CA LEU A 247 11.12 -9.73 -7.62
C LEU A 247 10.85 -10.88 -6.64
N ASP A 248 11.88 -11.66 -6.29
CA ASP A 248 11.94 -12.68 -5.25
C ASP A 248 12.15 -11.98 -3.91
N ALA A 249 11.20 -11.15 -3.55
CA ALA A 249 10.79 -11.20 -2.18
C ALA A 249 9.74 -12.32 -2.13
N ARG A 250 10.16 -13.49 -1.63
CA ARG A 250 9.21 -14.38 -0.99
C ARG A 250 8.62 -13.55 0.15
N TRP A 251 7.47 -12.94 -0.14
CA TRP A 251 6.47 -12.55 0.83
C TRP A 251 5.60 -13.80 0.98
#